data_AF-A0A7J7RKL4-F1
#
_entry.id   AF-A0A7J7RKL4-F1
#
_cell.length_a   1.000
_cell.length_b   1.000
_cell.length_c   1.000
_cell.angle_alpha   90.00
_cell.angle_beta   90.00
_cell.angle_gamma   90.00
#
_symmetry.space_group_name_H-M   'P 1'
#
loop_
_entity.id
_entity.type
_entity.pdbx_description
1 polymer ?
#
loop_
_entity_poly.entity_id
_entity_poly.type
_entity_poly.pdbx_seq_one_letter_code
_entity_poly.pdbx_strand_id
1 'polypeptide(L)'
;MTRDNNLLGRFELSGIPPAPRGVPQIEVTFDIDANGILNVTAMDKSTGKANKITITNDKGRLSKEDIERMVQEAERYKAEDEVQRERVSAKNALESYAFNMKSAVEDEGLKGKISEADKKKVLDKCQEDIERMVQEAERYKAEDEVQRERVSAKNALESYAFNMKSAVEDEGLKGKISEADKKKVLDKCQEVISWLDSNTLAEKEEFEHKRKELEQVCNPIISGLYQGAGGPGAAGFGAQAPKGGSGSGPTIEEVD
;
A
#
# COMPACT_ATOMS: atom_id res chain seq x y z
N MET A 1 -1.65 -1.23 -6.80
CA MET A 1 -0.29 -1.43 -7.35
C MET A 1 0.63 -0.22 -7.26
N THR A 2 0.16 1.05 -7.23
CA THR A 2 1.08 2.21 -7.23
C THR A 2 1.27 2.90 -5.88
N ARG A 3 0.52 2.50 -4.84
CA ARG A 3 0.53 3.18 -3.53
C ARG A 3 1.84 3.05 -2.77
N ASP A 4 2.53 1.93 -2.93
CA ASP A 4 3.77 1.62 -2.22
C ASP A 4 5.03 1.97 -3.05
N ASN A 5 4.83 2.58 -4.23
CA ASN A 5 5.92 3.05 -5.10
C ASN A 5 6.32 4.49 -4.76
N ASN A 6 7.57 4.85 -5.09
CA ASN A 6 8.02 6.24 -5.01
C ASN A 6 7.55 7.05 -6.21
N LEU A 7 6.78 8.13 -5.97
CA LEU A 7 6.31 9.03 -7.02
C LEU A 7 7.44 9.97 -7.45
N LEU A 8 7.93 9.79 -8.68
CA LEU A 8 9.02 10.61 -9.23
C LEU A 8 8.52 11.90 -9.90
N GLY A 9 7.29 11.92 -10.40
CA GLY A 9 6.71 13.09 -11.07
C GLY A 9 5.33 12.81 -11.66
N ARG A 10 4.60 13.89 -11.98
CA ARG A 10 3.29 13.85 -12.64
C ARG A 10 3.20 15.02 -13.61
N PHE A 11 2.61 14.77 -14.78
CA PHE A 11 2.24 15.80 -15.75
C PHE A 11 0.92 15.40 -16.41
N GLU A 12 0.26 16.36 -17.05
CA GLU A 12 -1.04 16.16 -17.69
C GLU A 12 -0.94 16.41 -19.20
N LEU A 13 -1.41 15.46 -20.00
CA LEU A 13 -1.53 15.60 -21.45
C LEU A 13 -2.93 16.13 -21.76
N SER A 14 -3.03 17.39 -22.17
CA SER A 14 -4.30 18.06 -22.46
C SER A 14 -4.58 18.14 -23.96
N GLY A 15 -5.84 18.41 -24.30
CA GLY A 15 -6.26 18.67 -25.67
C GLY A 15 -6.44 17.43 -26.54
N ILE A 16 -6.70 16.28 -25.91
CA ILE A 16 -7.17 15.05 -26.55
C ILE A 16 -8.64 15.27 -26.96
N PRO A 17 -9.03 15.04 -28.22
CA PRO A 17 -10.42 15.16 -28.65
C PRO A 17 -11.34 14.22 -27.85
N PRO A 18 -12.56 14.65 -27.48
CA PRO A 18 -13.53 13.76 -26.85
C PRO A 18 -13.79 12.55 -27.73
N ALA A 19 -13.54 11.35 -27.21
CA ALA A 19 -13.76 10.09 -27.89
C ALA A 19 -14.19 9.02 -26.87
N PRO A 20 -14.90 7.97 -27.30
CA PRO A 20 -15.23 6.85 -26.42
C PRO A 20 -13.98 6.28 -25.75
N ARG A 21 -14.14 5.79 -24.52
CA ARG A 21 -13.06 5.17 -23.75
C ARG A 21 -12.43 4.03 -24.57
N GLY A 22 -11.10 4.03 -24.66
CA GLY A 22 -10.32 3.05 -25.43
C GLY A 22 -10.02 3.43 -26.88
N VAL A 23 -10.62 4.51 -27.41
CA VAL A 23 -10.34 5.02 -28.75
C VAL A 23 -9.04 5.86 -28.82
N PRO A 24 -8.76 6.79 -27.87
CA PRO A 24 -7.49 7.52 -27.87
C PRO A 24 -6.29 6.60 -27.70
N GLN A 25 -5.30 6.72 -28.58
CA GLN A 25 -4.05 5.96 -28.51
C GLN A 25 -2.91 6.84 -28.02
N ILE A 26 -2.49 6.63 -26.77
CA ILE A 26 -1.40 7.38 -26.16
C ILE A 26 -0.11 6.54 -26.19
N GLU A 27 0.93 7.06 -26.83
CA GLU A 27 2.28 6.52 -26.78
C GLU A 27 3.05 7.15 -25.62
N VAL A 28 3.62 6.33 -24.74
CA VAL A 28 4.45 6.81 -23.63
C VAL A 28 5.86 6.27 -23.82
N THR A 29 6.83 7.18 -23.90
CA THR A 29 8.25 6.89 -24.07
C THR A 29 9.01 7.28 -22.81
N PHE A 30 9.81 6.33 -22.29
CA PHE A 30 10.70 6.53 -21.14
C PHE A 30 12.15 6.49 -21.64
N ASP A 31 12.90 7.57 -21.41
CA ASP A 31 14.30 7.72 -21.80
C ASP A 31 15.15 8.07 -20.58
N ILE A 32 16.23 7.32 -20.34
CA ILE A 32 17.17 7.58 -19.24
C ILE A 32 18.52 7.90 -19.86
N ASP A 33 19.03 9.10 -19.57
CA ASP A 33 20.34 9.52 -20.07
C ASP A 33 21.51 9.02 -19.19
N ALA A 34 22.75 9.26 -19.64
CA ALA A 34 23.95 8.87 -18.91
C ALA A 34 24.11 9.54 -17.54
N ASN A 35 23.39 10.64 -17.28
CA ASN A 35 23.40 11.35 -16.00
C ASN A 35 22.33 10.81 -15.03
N GLY A 36 21.53 9.84 -15.46
CA GLY A 36 20.41 9.29 -14.70
C GLY A 36 19.20 10.23 -14.68
N ILE A 37 19.07 11.13 -15.65
CA ILE A 37 17.90 11.98 -15.84
C ILE A 37 16.87 11.20 -16.64
N LEU A 38 15.67 11.04 -16.08
CA LEU A 38 14.55 10.35 -16.72
C LEU A 38 13.67 11.37 -17.45
N ASN A 39 13.54 11.20 -18.77
CA ASN A 39 12.58 11.92 -19.60
C ASN A 39 11.40 11.01 -19.91
N VAL A 40 10.19 11.45 -19.53
CA VAL A 40 8.95 10.75 -19.88
C VAL A 40 8.15 11.62 -20.82
N THR A 41 7.86 11.12 -22.02
CA THR A 41 7.05 11.81 -23.03
C THR A 41 5.78 11.01 -23.29
N ALA A 42 4.62 11.66 -23.26
CA ALA A 42 3.34 11.09 -23.68
C ALA A 42 2.83 11.82 -24.93
N MET A 43 2.47 11.07 -25.97
CA MET A 43 1.97 11.58 -27.25
C MET A 43 0.66 10.91 -27.64
N ASP A 44 -0.36 11.69 -27.99
CA ASP A 44 -1.56 11.18 -28.64
C ASP A 44 -1.27 10.94 -30.13
N LYS A 45 -1.39 9.67 -30.58
CA LYS A 45 -1.11 9.27 -31.96
C LYS A 45 -2.08 9.87 -32.98
N SER A 46 -3.28 10.24 -32.56
CA SER A 46 -4.30 10.76 -33.47
C SER A 46 -4.06 12.24 -33.80
N THR A 47 -3.70 13.04 -32.81
CA THR A 47 -3.48 14.49 -32.97
C THR A 47 -2.00 14.88 -33.08
N GLY A 48 -1.08 13.99 -32.71
CA GLY A 48 0.36 14.28 -32.59
C GLY A 48 0.72 15.19 -31.42
N LYS A 49 -0.26 15.58 -30.58
CA LYS A 49 0.02 16.38 -29.39
C LYS A 49 0.83 15.57 -28.38
N ALA A 50 1.91 16.15 -27.91
CA ALA A 50 2.78 15.54 -26.90
C ALA A 50 3.02 16.48 -25.73
N ASN A 51 3.19 15.89 -24.55
CA ASN A 51 3.68 16.58 -23.37
C ASN A 51 4.79 15.72 -22.72
N LYS A 52 5.70 16.35 -21.99
CA LYS A 52 6.84 15.67 -21.37
C LYS A 52 7.16 16.20 -19.98
N ILE A 53 7.77 15.34 -19.18
CA ILE A 53 8.38 15.67 -17.89
C ILE A 53 9.83 15.21 -17.90
N THR A 54 10.71 16.02 -17.29
CA THR A 54 12.11 15.68 -17.05
C THR A 54 12.32 15.57 -15.55
N ILE A 55 12.79 14.41 -15.10
CA ILE A 55 12.99 14.05 -13.70
C ILE A 55 14.50 13.98 -13.46
N THR A 56 15.02 14.90 -12.66
CA THR A 56 16.45 15.06 -12.37
C THR A 56 16.85 14.36 -11.07
N ASN A 57 18.16 14.18 -10.89
CA ASN A 57 18.77 13.32 -9.88
C ASN A 57 18.70 13.88 -8.43
N ASP A 58 18.30 15.13 -8.27
CA ASP A 58 18.52 15.94 -7.07
C ASP A 58 17.28 16.09 -6.16
N LYS A 59 16.08 15.69 -6.59
CA LYS A 59 14.86 15.81 -5.77
C LYS A 59 14.11 14.49 -5.66
N GLY A 60 13.94 14.00 -4.44
CA GLY A 60 13.10 12.81 -4.14
C GLY A 60 13.79 11.45 -4.34
N ARG A 61 15.13 11.43 -4.46
CA ARG A 61 15.90 10.18 -4.52
C ARG A 61 15.95 9.53 -3.15
N LEU A 62 15.57 8.26 -3.10
CA LEU A 62 15.65 7.43 -1.91
C LEU A 62 17.12 7.24 -1.50
N SER A 63 17.37 7.14 -0.19
CA SER A 63 18.69 6.74 0.31
C SER A 63 19.03 5.33 -0.19
N LYS A 64 20.32 4.96 -0.12
CA LYS A 64 20.73 3.61 -0.52
C LYS A 64 20.06 2.55 0.36
N GLU A 65 19.93 2.87 1.64
CA GLU A 65 19.27 2.04 2.65
C GLU A 65 17.77 1.89 2.35
N ASP A 66 17.09 2.97 1.94
CA ASP A 66 15.69 2.90 1.53
C ASP A 66 15.50 2.08 0.25
N ILE A 67 16.41 2.20 -0.72
CA ILE A 67 16.40 1.39 -1.94
C ILE A 67 16.55 -0.09 -1.60
N GLU A 68 17.52 -0.43 -0.76
CA GLU A 68 17.76 -1.82 -0.33
C GLU A 68 16.54 -2.38 0.42
N ARG A 69 15.93 -1.59 1.30
CA ARG A 69 14.69 -1.98 1.98
C ARG A 69 13.55 -2.22 0.98
N MET A 70 13.34 -1.33 0.02
CA MET A 70 12.29 -1.49 -1.00
C MET A 70 12.53 -2.73 -1.88
N VAL A 71 13.77 -3.05 -2.23
CA VAL A 71 14.11 -4.26 -2.99
C VAL A 71 13.80 -5.51 -2.17
N GLN A 72 14.15 -5.53 -0.89
CA GLN A 72 13.85 -6.67 0.00
C GLN A 72 12.35 -6.85 0.22
N GLU A 73 11.61 -5.76 0.41
CA GLU A 73 10.14 -5.79 0.51
C GLU A 73 9.52 -6.30 -0.79
N ALA A 74 9.95 -5.80 -1.95
CA ALA A 74 9.46 -6.25 -3.25
C ALA A 74 9.71 -7.75 -3.47
N GLU A 75 10.87 -8.28 -3.06
CA GLU A 75 11.15 -9.72 -3.18
C GLU A 75 10.30 -10.54 -2.20
N ARG A 76 10.12 -10.05 -0.97
CA ARG A 76 9.29 -10.70 0.06
C ARG A 76 7.84 -10.82 -0.38
N TYR A 77 7.29 -9.78 -1.01
CA TYR A 77 5.88 -9.70 -1.39
C TYR A 77 5.63 -10.03 -2.87
N LYS A 78 6.68 -10.43 -3.62
CA LYS A 78 6.60 -10.70 -5.06
C LYS A 78 5.44 -11.63 -5.46
N ALA A 79 5.26 -12.73 -4.74
CA ALA A 79 4.20 -13.70 -5.04
C ALA A 79 2.80 -13.09 -4.88
N GLU A 80 2.60 -12.28 -3.84
CA GLU A 80 1.33 -11.59 -3.58
C GLU A 80 1.10 -10.48 -4.61
N ASP A 81 2.14 -9.72 -4.95
CA ASP A 81 2.09 -8.68 -5.98
C ASP A 81 1.83 -9.25 -7.38
N GLU A 82 2.38 -10.43 -7.72
CA GLU A 82 2.09 -11.13 -8.97
C GLU A 82 0.61 -11.53 -9.07
N VAL A 83 0.04 -12.11 -8.00
CA VAL A 83 -1.39 -12.44 -7.96
C VAL A 83 -2.26 -11.18 -8.12
N GLN A 84 -1.91 -10.09 -7.43
CA GLN A 84 -2.63 -8.82 -7.56
C GLN A 84 -2.49 -8.21 -8.96
N ARG A 85 -1.30 -8.31 -9.59
CA ARG A 85 -1.06 -7.86 -10.96
C ARG A 85 -1.87 -8.66 -11.97
N GLU A 86 -1.87 -9.98 -11.85
CA GLU A 86 -2.66 -10.86 -12.71
C GLU A 86 -4.16 -10.56 -12.58
N ARG A 87 -4.65 -10.36 -11.35
CA ARG A 87 -6.05 -9.99 -11.11
C ARG A 87 -6.42 -8.67 -11.79
N VAL A 88 -5.58 -7.65 -11.67
CA VAL A 88 -5.82 -6.34 -12.33
C VAL A 88 -5.72 -6.46 -13.85
N SER A 89 -4.77 -7.24 -14.36
CA SER A 89 -4.64 -7.50 -15.80
C SER A 89 -5.88 -8.19 -16.36
N ALA A 90 -6.36 -9.25 -15.71
CA ALA A 90 -7.57 -9.97 -16.08
C ALA A 90 -8.81 -9.06 -16.02
N LYS A 91 -8.91 -8.20 -14.99
CA LYS A 91 -9.97 -7.19 -14.89
C LYS A 91 -9.94 -6.22 -16.07
N ASN A 92 -8.79 -5.63 -16.37
CA ASN A 92 -8.65 -4.67 -17.46
C ASN A 92 -8.93 -5.33 -18.83
N ALA A 93 -8.52 -6.58 -19.01
CA ALA A 93 -8.79 -7.35 -20.22
C ALA A 93 -10.28 -7.62 -20.41
N LEU A 94 -10.99 -8.04 -19.35
CA LEU A 94 -12.44 -8.27 -19.43
C LEU A 94 -13.21 -6.96 -19.61
N GLU A 95 -12.84 -5.89 -18.87
CA GLU A 95 -13.44 -4.57 -19.06
C GLU A 95 -13.28 -4.12 -20.52
N SER A 96 -12.07 -4.20 -21.07
CA SER A 96 -11.82 -3.83 -22.47
C SER A 96 -12.66 -4.67 -23.44
N TYR A 97 -12.76 -5.98 -23.21
CA TYR A 97 -13.59 -6.88 -24.01
C TYR A 97 -15.08 -6.52 -23.93
N ALA A 98 -15.61 -6.30 -22.73
CA ALA A 98 -17.01 -5.96 -22.50
C ALA A 98 -17.36 -4.59 -23.11
N PHE A 99 -16.47 -3.60 -23.00
CA PHE A 99 -16.65 -2.30 -23.66
C PHE A 99 -16.61 -2.41 -25.19
N ASN A 100 -15.67 -3.19 -25.74
CA ASN A 100 -15.62 -3.45 -27.18
C ASN A 100 -16.89 -4.16 -27.65
N MET A 101 -17.39 -5.13 -26.89
CA MET A 101 -18.62 -5.85 -27.21
C MET A 101 -19.84 -4.93 -27.16
N LYS A 102 -19.97 -4.11 -26.11
CA LYS A 102 -21.02 -3.11 -25.98
C LYS A 102 -21.01 -2.14 -27.16
N SER A 103 -19.83 -1.61 -27.51
CA SER A 103 -19.68 -0.70 -28.65
C SER A 103 -20.05 -1.37 -29.97
N ALA A 104 -19.67 -2.64 -30.17
CA ALA A 104 -20.02 -3.39 -31.36
C ALA A 104 -21.54 -3.63 -31.47
N VAL A 105 -22.23 -3.99 -30.39
CA VAL A 105 -23.69 -4.22 -30.46
C VAL A 105 -24.50 -2.93 -30.54
N GLU A 106 -23.93 -1.80 -30.11
CA GLU A 106 -24.52 -0.47 -30.23
C GLU A 106 -24.24 0.20 -31.58
N ASP A 107 -23.30 -0.35 -32.37
CA ASP A 107 -22.94 0.17 -33.70
C ASP A 107 -24.14 0.16 -34.68
N GLU A 108 -24.35 1.30 -35.33
CA GLU A 108 -25.42 1.51 -36.33
C GLU A 108 -25.31 0.53 -37.51
N GLY A 109 -24.11 0.04 -37.86
CA GLY A 109 -23.87 -0.93 -38.92
C GLY A 109 -24.28 -2.37 -38.59
N LEU A 110 -24.52 -2.67 -37.31
CA LEU A 110 -25.05 -3.94 -36.79
C LEU A 110 -26.55 -3.86 -36.45
N LYS A 111 -27.14 -2.66 -36.50
CA LYS A 111 -28.57 -2.42 -36.29
C LYS A 111 -29.40 -3.20 -37.31
N GLY A 112 -30.28 -4.08 -36.83
CA GLY A 112 -31.13 -4.95 -37.66
C GLY A 112 -30.49 -6.26 -38.13
N LYS A 113 -29.20 -6.53 -37.85
CA LYS A 113 -28.54 -7.82 -38.11
C LYS A 113 -28.59 -8.78 -36.92
N ILE A 114 -28.89 -8.25 -35.74
CA ILE A 114 -29.01 -8.99 -34.48
C ILE A 114 -30.41 -8.70 -33.93
N SER A 115 -31.06 -9.70 -33.34
CA SER A 115 -32.36 -9.48 -32.70
C SER A 115 -32.20 -8.60 -31.46
N GLU A 116 -33.21 -7.78 -31.14
CA GLU A 116 -33.21 -6.97 -29.90
C GLU A 116 -33.09 -7.85 -28.65
N ALA A 117 -33.64 -9.08 -28.69
CA ALA A 117 -33.52 -10.05 -27.61
C ALA A 117 -32.07 -10.52 -27.40
N ASP A 118 -31.35 -10.84 -28.49
CA ASP A 118 -29.94 -11.27 -28.40
C ASP A 118 -29.04 -10.10 -28.01
N LYS A 119 -29.29 -8.90 -28.54
CA LYS A 119 -28.58 -7.68 -28.15
C LYS A 119 -28.72 -7.41 -26.65
N LYS A 120 -29.94 -7.47 -26.12
CA LYS A 120 -30.19 -7.31 -24.70
C LYS A 120 -29.47 -8.39 -23.88
N LYS A 121 -29.52 -9.65 -24.32
CA LYS A 121 -28.85 -10.76 -23.62
C LYS A 121 -27.33 -10.58 -23.53
N VAL A 122 -26.69 -10.08 -24.60
CA VAL A 122 -25.26 -9.79 -24.61
C VAL A 122 -24.93 -8.64 -23.65
N LEU A 123 -25.70 -7.55 -23.69
CA LEU A 123 -25.50 -6.40 -22.81
C LEU A 123 -25.69 -6.76 -21.33
N ASP A 124 -26.77 -7.47 -21.00
CA ASP A 124 -27.04 -7.93 -19.64
C ASP A 124 -25.90 -8.83 -19.15
N LYS A 125 -25.40 -9.74 -20.00
CA LYS A 125 -24.32 -10.65 -19.61
C LYS A 125 -22.99 -9.94 -19.38
N CYS A 126 -22.65 -8.97 -20.25
CA CYS A 126 -21.47 -8.12 -20.07
C CYS A 126 -21.56 -7.32 -18.77
N GLN A 127 -22.74 -6.78 -18.44
CA GLN A 127 -22.97 -6.03 -17.22
C GLN A 127 -22.82 -6.90 -15.97
N GLU A 128 -23.46 -8.08 -15.94
CA GLU A 128 -23.33 -9.04 -14.83
C GLU A 128 -21.88 -9.47 -14.57
N ASP A 129 -21.11 -9.75 -15.63
CA ASP A 129 -19.73 -10.18 -15.48
C ASP A 129 -18.82 -9.04 -14.97
N ILE A 130 -19.07 -7.78 -15.39
CA ILE A 130 -18.41 -6.59 -14.83
C ILE A 130 -18.73 -6.45 -13.34
N GLU A 131 -20.01 -6.54 -12.97
CA GLU A 131 -20.45 -6.40 -11.58
C GLU A 131 -19.85 -7.47 -10.67
N ARG A 132 -19.83 -8.73 -11.12
CA ARG A 132 -19.17 -9.84 -10.38
C ARG A 132 -17.70 -9.54 -10.14
N MET A 133 -16.98 -9.07 -11.15
CA MET A 133 -15.56 -8.74 -10.99
C MET A 133 -15.31 -7.57 -10.05
N VAL A 134 -16.16 -6.55 -10.07
CA VAL A 134 -16.07 -5.42 -9.13
C VAL A 134 -16.26 -5.91 -7.70
N GLN A 135 -17.29 -6.73 -7.45
CA GLN A 135 -17.54 -7.31 -6.13
C GLN A 135 -16.40 -8.20 -5.64
N GLU A 136 -15.87 -9.08 -6.49
CA GLU A 136 -14.70 -9.89 -6.15
C GLU A 136 -13.49 -9.00 -5.81
N ALA A 137 -13.27 -7.95 -6.61
CA ALA A 137 -12.17 -7.03 -6.36
C ALA A 137 -12.33 -6.26 -5.04
N GLU A 138 -13.55 -5.87 -4.67
CA GLU A 138 -13.85 -5.26 -3.38
C GLU A 138 -13.67 -6.23 -2.22
N ARG A 139 -14.12 -7.48 -2.36
CA ARG A 139 -13.94 -8.52 -1.34
C ARG A 139 -12.46 -8.76 -1.06
N TYR A 140 -11.66 -8.96 -2.10
CA TYR A 140 -10.21 -9.14 -1.93
C TYR A 140 -9.55 -7.89 -1.33
N LYS A 141 -9.99 -6.69 -1.71
CA LYS A 141 -9.47 -5.46 -1.09
C LYS A 141 -9.75 -5.42 0.41
N ALA A 142 -10.95 -5.83 0.83
CA ALA A 142 -11.31 -5.92 2.25
C ALA A 142 -10.50 -7.00 2.98
N GLU A 143 -10.32 -8.16 2.37
CA GLU A 143 -9.46 -9.24 2.90
C GLU A 143 -8.00 -8.77 3.07
N ASP A 144 -7.44 -8.10 2.05
CA ASP A 144 -6.09 -7.54 2.07
C ASP A 144 -5.94 -6.46 3.17
N GLU A 145 -6.97 -5.64 3.39
CA GLU A 145 -7.00 -4.62 4.44
C GLU A 145 -6.99 -5.25 5.84
N VAL A 146 -7.81 -6.28 6.07
CA VAL A 146 -7.82 -7.04 7.33
C VAL A 146 -6.47 -7.69 7.60
N GLN A 147 -5.86 -8.32 6.58
CA GLN A 147 -4.52 -8.90 6.71
C GLN A 147 -3.46 -7.85 7.02
N ARG A 148 -3.51 -6.70 6.35
CA ARG A 148 -2.61 -5.58 6.61
C ARG A 148 -2.72 -5.07 8.05
N GLU A 149 -3.93 -4.90 8.56
CA GLU A 149 -4.15 -4.47 9.95
C GLU A 149 -3.61 -5.49 10.95
N ARG A 150 -3.82 -6.79 10.71
CA ARG A 150 -3.29 -7.88 11.54
C ARG A 150 -1.76 -7.89 11.57
N VAL A 151 -1.12 -7.77 10.41
CA VAL A 151 0.36 -7.69 10.31
C VAL A 151 0.89 -6.43 11.01
N SER A 152 0.20 -5.30 10.87
CA SER A 152 0.55 -4.05 11.57
C SER A 152 0.49 -4.22 13.09
N ALA A 153 -0.57 -4.86 13.62
CA ALA A 153 -0.71 -5.12 15.05
C ALA A 153 0.39 -6.07 15.57
N LYS A 154 0.72 -7.12 14.81
CA LYS A 154 1.84 -8.03 15.12
C LYS A 154 3.16 -7.29 15.18
N ASN A 155 3.50 -6.52 14.14
CA ASN A 155 4.75 -5.77 14.05
C ASN A 155 4.86 -4.73 15.17
N ALA A 156 3.74 -4.10 15.57
CA ALA A 156 3.69 -3.17 16.68
C ALA A 156 4.00 -3.85 18.02
N LEU A 157 3.43 -5.04 18.27
CA LEU A 157 3.74 -5.83 19.46
C LEU A 157 5.22 -6.26 19.49
N GLU A 158 5.70 -6.81 18.38
CA GLU A 158 7.08 -7.27 18.22
C GLU A 158 8.07 -6.11 18.45
N SER A 159 7.86 -4.98 17.77
CA SER A 159 8.70 -3.79 17.92
C SER A 159 8.70 -3.27 19.35
N TYR A 160 7.52 -3.22 20.01
CA TYR A 160 7.44 -2.78 21.41
C TYR A 160 8.23 -3.70 22.34
N ALA A 161 8.11 -5.03 22.19
CA ALA A 161 8.84 -6.01 22.99
C ALA A 161 10.36 -5.90 22.80
N PHE A 162 10.84 -5.80 21.56
CA PHE A 162 12.27 -5.65 21.28
C PHE A 162 12.84 -4.31 21.76
N ASN A 163 12.12 -3.21 21.54
CA ASN A 163 12.55 -1.89 22.01
C ASN A 163 12.61 -1.85 23.53
N MET A 164 11.61 -2.44 24.20
CA MET A 164 11.57 -2.50 25.65
C MET A 164 12.74 -3.33 26.21
N LYS A 165 12.98 -4.51 25.64
CA LYS A 165 14.10 -5.38 26.02
C LYS A 165 15.43 -4.65 25.86
N SER A 166 15.66 -4.05 24.69
CA SER A 166 16.87 -3.26 24.41
C SER A 166 17.03 -2.10 25.39
N ALA A 167 15.95 -1.38 25.71
CA ALA A 167 16.00 -0.25 26.63
C ALA A 167 16.41 -0.68 28.05
N VAL A 168 15.84 -1.76 28.60
CA VAL A 168 16.22 -2.19 29.96
C VAL A 168 17.58 -2.90 30.03
N GLU A 169 18.09 -3.38 28.89
CA GLU A 169 19.45 -3.91 28.75
C GLU A 169 20.50 -2.80 28.56
N ASP A 170 20.09 -1.58 28.21
CA ASP A 170 20.98 -0.44 28.00
C ASP A 170 21.79 -0.10 29.27
N GLU A 171 23.11 -0.02 29.12
CA GLU A 171 24.03 0.27 30.21
C GLU A 171 23.82 1.68 30.79
N GLY A 172 23.24 2.63 30.04
CA GLY A 172 22.88 3.97 30.50
C GLY A 172 21.67 4.02 31.46
N LEU A 173 20.92 2.92 31.55
CA LEU A 173 19.84 2.72 32.52
C LEU A 173 20.25 1.85 33.71
N LYS A 174 21.48 1.32 33.70
CA LYS A 174 22.05 0.53 34.80
C LYS A 174 22.15 1.37 36.08
N GLY A 175 21.55 0.87 37.16
CA GLY A 175 21.48 1.56 38.45
C GLY A 175 20.35 2.60 38.59
N LYS A 176 19.59 2.88 37.52
CA LYS A 176 18.36 3.72 37.57
C LYS A 176 17.08 2.91 37.70
N ILE A 177 17.12 1.64 37.32
CA ILE A 177 16.07 0.64 37.50
C ILE A 177 16.51 -0.38 38.53
N SER A 178 15.58 -0.90 39.33
CA SER A 178 15.88 -2.00 40.25
C SER A 178 16.14 -3.29 39.46
N GLU A 179 17.04 -4.15 39.94
CA GLU A 179 17.29 -5.46 39.30
C GLU A 179 16.02 -6.32 39.24
N ALA A 180 15.12 -6.16 40.21
CA ALA A 180 13.82 -6.83 40.23
C ALA A 180 12.90 -6.35 39.09
N ASP A 181 12.80 -5.03 38.88
CA ASP A 181 11.98 -4.45 37.81
C ASP A 181 12.59 -4.73 36.43
N LYS A 182 13.92 -4.65 36.31
CA LYS A 182 14.65 -5.03 35.09
C LYS A 182 14.35 -6.47 34.71
N LYS A 183 14.50 -7.40 35.65
CA LYS A 183 14.17 -8.83 35.43
C LYS A 183 12.70 -9.01 35.04
N LYS A 184 11.78 -8.32 35.71
CA LYS A 184 10.34 -8.40 35.42
C LYS A 184 10.00 -7.98 33.99
N VAL A 185 10.58 -6.89 33.50
CA VAL A 185 10.38 -6.43 32.12
C VAL A 185 10.98 -7.42 31.13
N LEU A 186 12.20 -7.90 31.37
CA LEU A 186 12.86 -8.87 30.49
C LEU A 186 12.09 -10.18 30.37
N ASP A 187 11.66 -10.74 31.51
CA ASP A 187 10.87 -11.97 31.55
C ASP A 187 9.56 -11.80 30.75
N LYS A 188 8.86 -10.66 30.93
CA LYS A 188 7.61 -10.40 30.20
C LYS A 188 7.83 -10.16 28.70
N CYS A 189 8.89 -9.43 28.31
CA CYS A 189 9.25 -9.26 26.91
C CYS A 189 9.56 -10.62 26.25
N GLN A 190 10.30 -11.48 26.95
CA GLN A 190 10.66 -12.81 26.45
C GLN A 190 9.42 -13.72 26.32
N GLU A 191 8.49 -13.68 27.28
CA GLU A 191 7.20 -14.38 27.20
C GLU A 191 6.42 -13.94 25.95
N VAL A 192 6.33 -12.63 25.70
CA VAL A 192 5.61 -12.07 24.55
C VAL A 192 6.28 -12.46 23.21
N ILE A 193 7.61 -12.41 23.14
CA ILE A 193 8.36 -12.84 21.94
C ILE A 193 8.12 -14.33 21.65
N SER A 194 8.22 -15.18 22.67
CA SER A 194 7.95 -16.62 22.49
C SER A 194 6.48 -16.90 22.12
N TRP A 195 5.54 -16.09 22.62
CA TRP A 195 4.15 -16.17 22.20
C TRP A 195 3.99 -15.73 20.74
N LEU A 196 4.62 -14.64 20.30
CA LEU A 196 4.60 -14.16 18.90
C LEU A 196 5.11 -15.23 17.92
N ASP A 197 6.21 -15.92 18.29
CA ASP A 197 6.80 -16.99 17.47
C ASP A 197 5.85 -18.18 17.31
N SER A 198 5.10 -18.51 18.36
CA SER A 198 4.14 -19.62 18.36
C SER A 198 2.78 -19.25 17.75
N ASN A 199 2.47 -17.95 17.69
CA ASN A 199 1.15 -17.43 17.30
C ASN A 199 1.28 -16.43 16.16
N THR A 200 2.10 -16.75 15.16
CA THR A 200 2.36 -15.87 14.00
C THR A 200 1.10 -15.56 13.18
N LEU A 201 0.04 -16.37 13.35
CA LEU A 201 -1.24 -16.23 12.65
C LEU A 201 -2.40 -15.76 13.54
N ALA A 202 -2.15 -15.31 14.77
CA ALA A 202 -3.19 -14.79 15.67
C ALA A 202 -4.00 -13.65 15.06
N GLU A 203 -5.19 -13.40 15.60
CA GLU A 203 -6.05 -12.29 15.19
C GLU A 203 -5.49 -10.94 15.68
N LYS A 204 -5.94 -9.86 15.04
CA LYS A 204 -5.50 -8.49 15.35
C LYS A 204 -5.71 -8.18 16.85
N GLU A 205 -6.87 -8.56 17.37
CA GLU A 205 -7.31 -8.32 18.74
C GLU A 205 -6.40 -9.04 19.74
N GLU A 206 -5.89 -10.22 19.39
CA GLU A 206 -4.96 -10.98 20.24
C GLU A 206 -3.59 -10.29 20.32
N PHE A 207 -3.07 -9.80 19.20
CA PHE A 207 -1.83 -9.01 19.18
C PHE A 207 -1.99 -7.73 20.00
N GLU A 208 -3.10 -7.00 19.84
CA GLU A 208 -3.37 -5.79 20.61
C GLU A 208 -3.53 -6.08 22.11
N HIS A 209 -4.18 -7.19 22.47
CA HIS A 209 -4.34 -7.61 23.85
C HIS A 209 -2.97 -7.91 24.49
N LYS A 210 -2.13 -8.70 23.81
CA LYS A 210 -0.77 -9.00 24.28
C LYS A 210 0.10 -7.74 24.40
N ARG A 211 -0.08 -6.76 23.50
CA ARG A 211 0.58 -5.45 23.62
C ARG A 211 0.16 -4.72 24.88
N LYS A 212 -1.13 -4.64 25.16
CA LYS A 212 -1.66 -4.01 26.39
C LYS A 212 -1.14 -4.70 27.65
N GLU A 213 -1.07 -6.03 27.67
CA GLU A 213 -0.48 -6.77 28.81
C GLU A 213 0.99 -6.38 29.04
N LEU A 214 1.77 -6.24 27.96
CA LEU A 214 3.16 -5.84 28.05
C LEU A 214 3.29 -4.38 28.52
N GLU A 215 2.51 -3.47 27.94
CA GLU A 215 2.46 -2.05 28.33
C GLU A 215 2.10 -1.88 29.81
N GLN A 216 1.16 -2.67 30.35
CA GLN A 216 0.78 -2.61 31.76
C GLN A 216 1.94 -2.96 32.71
N VAL A 217 2.85 -3.82 32.28
CA VAL A 217 4.05 -4.17 33.05
C VAL A 217 5.13 -3.10 32.90
N CYS A 218 5.32 -2.58 31.68
CA CYS A 218 6.42 -1.69 31.34
C CYS A 218 6.18 -0.22 31.74
N ASN A 219 4.95 0.29 31.55
CA ASN A 219 4.63 1.70 31.76
C ASN A 219 4.92 2.19 33.20
N PRO A 220 4.56 1.47 34.28
CA PRO A 220 4.86 1.92 35.64
C PRO A 220 6.36 2.03 35.91
N ILE A 221 7.14 1.09 35.36
CA ILE A 221 8.60 0.98 35.57
C ILE A 221 9.31 2.11 34.83
N ILE A 222 8.91 2.37 33.58
CA ILE A 222 9.44 3.47 32.78
C ILE A 222 9.02 4.84 33.34
N SER A 223 7.78 4.99 33.81
CA SER A 223 7.33 6.26 34.40
C SER A 223 8.12 6.60 35.67
N GLY A 224 8.45 5.59 36.48
CA GLY A 224 9.32 5.74 37.65
C GLY A 224 10.75 6.20 37.29
N LEU A 225 11.29 5.72 36.17
CA LEU A 225 12.59 6.15 35.64
C LEU A 225 12.61 7.64 35.25
N TYR A 226 11.53 8.15 34.65
CA TYR A 226 11.43 9.56 34.23
C TYR A 226 11.18 10.54 35.39
N GLN A 227 10.44 10.13 36.43
CA GLN A 227 10.21 10.98 37.61
C GLN A 227 11.44 11.08 38.54
N GLY A 228 12.33 10.07 38.53
CA GLY A 228 13.55 10.07 39.34
C GLY A 228 14.73 10.82 38.72
N ALA A 229 14.71 11.08 37.40
CA ALA A 229 15.78 11.74 36.67
C ALA A 229 15.35 13.16 36.24
N GLY A 230 15.48 14.13 37.15
CA GLY A 230 15.30 15.54 36.81
C GLY A 230 16.37 16.02 35.83
N GLY A 231 16.04 16.05 34.53
CA GLY A 231 16.91 16.62 33.48
C GLY A 231 16.21 16.63 32.10
N PRO A 232 16.28 17.75 31.35
CA PRO A 232 15.62 17.87 30.05
C PRO A 232 16.41 17.12 28.98
N GLY A 233 15.97 15.92 28.62
CA GLY A 233 16.60 15.17 27.54
C GLY A 233 15.99 13.79 27.34
N ALA A 234 14.82 13.72 26.70
CA ALA A 234 14.34 12.49 26.05
C ALA A 234 13.13 12.78 25.14
N ALA A 235 13.36 13.54 24.07
CA ALA A 235 12.50 13.43 22.90
C ALA A 235 12.83 12.08 22.22
N GLY A 236 12.11 11.01 22.58
CA GLY A 236 12.41 9.69 22.00
C GLY A 236 11.53 8.51 22.41
N PHE A 237 10.55 8.69 23.30
CA PHE A 237 9.63 7.61 23.70
C PHE A 237 8.17 7.92 23.38
N GLY A 238 7.95 8.76 22.37
CA GLY A 238 6.65 8.84 21.71
C GLY A 238 6.57 7.68 20.72
N ALA A 239 5.60 6.79 20.92
CA ALA A 239 5.16 5.88 19.87
C ALA A 239 4.97 6.70 18.59
N GLN A 240 5.88 6.56 17.63
CA GLN A 240 5.58 6.94 16.28
C GLN A 240 4.62 5.85 15.79
N ALA A 241 3.34 6.03 16.10
CA ALA A 241 2.29 5.36 15.37
C ALA A 241 2.64 5.55 13.89
N PRO A 242 2.67 4.48 13.07
CA PRO A 242 2.73 4.68 11.65
C PRO A 242 1.49 5.51 11.33
N LYS A 243 1.69 6.77 10.93
CA LYS A 243 0.62 7.55 10.34
C LYS A 243 0.20 6.76 9.10
N GLY A 244 -0.85 5.95 9.25
CA GLY A 244 -1.65 5.48 8.14
C GLY A 244 -2.16 6.73 7.47
N GLY A 245 -1.45 7.16 6.44
CA GLY A 245 -1.88 8.25 5.59
C GLY A 245 -3.20 7.84 4.98
N SER A 246 -4.30 8.35 5.54
CA SER A 246 -5.58 8.45 4.87
C SER A 246 -5.44 9.45 3.71
N GLY A 247 -4.62 9.09 2.72
CA GLY A 247 -4.62 9.73 1.43
C GLY A 247 -5.83 9.21 0.69
N SER A 248 -6.93 9.96 0.75
CA SER A 248 -8.06 9.82 -0.17
C SER A 248 -7.48 9.59 -1.56
N GLY A 249 -7.79 8.43 -2.13
CA GLY A 249 -7.44 8.18 -3.53
C GLY A 249 -8.05 9.28 -4.40
N PRO A 250 -7.45 9.59 -5.56
CA PRO A 250 -8.02 10.56 -6.47
C PRO A 250 -9.48 10.19 -6.74
N THR A 251 -10.39 11.09 -6.35
CA THR A 251 -11.77 11.08 -6.80
C THR A 251 -11.76 11.30 -8.29
N ILE A 252 -12.19 10.30 -9.04
CA ILE A 252 -12.57 10.47 -10.44
C ILE A 252 -13.88 11.23 -10.37
N GLU A 253 -13.83 12.56 -10.45
CA GLU A 253 -14.99 13.35 -10.80
C GLU A 253 -15.26 13.08 -12.28
N GLU A 254 -16.33 12.32 -12.54
CA GLU A 254 -17.00 12.33 -13.83
C GLU A 254 -17.53 13.76 -14.02
N VAL A 255 -16.93 14.50 -14.94
CA VAL A 255 -17.47 15.77 -15.40
C VAL A 255 -18.46 15.44 -16.51
N ASP A 256 -19.74 15.73 -16.25
CA ASP A 256 -20.86 15.69 -17.21
C ASP A 256 -20.53 16.41 -18.54
#